data_AF-A0A0L7K2C9-F1
#
_entry.id   AF-A0A0L7K2C9-F1
#
_cell.length_a   1.000
_cell.length_b   1.000
_cell.length_c   1.000
_cell.angle_alpha   90.00
_cell.angle_beta   90.00
_cell.angle_gamma   90.00
#
_symmetry.space_group_name_H-M   'P 1'
#
loop_
_entity.id
_entity.type
_entity.pdbx_description
1 polymer ?
#
loop_
_entity_poly.entity_id
_entity_poly.type
_entity_poly.pdbx_seq_one_letter_code
_entity_poly.pdbx_strand_id
1 'polypeptide(L)'
;MFVVLIFSYLLLSIVLADEKSYDRRYDYFEVDYFVNNHRTACEKCTPLQKKFTKKAFDAFKTSLPESHAELKRKYDPRNMYYDTFETAIAI
;
A
#
# COMPACT_ATOMS: atom_id res chain seq x y z
N MET A 1 -32.27 11.70 25.86
CA MET A 1 -32.48 12.40 24.56
C MET A 1 -31.31 13.35 24.23
N PHE A 2 -30.98 14.33 25.08
CA PHE A 2 -29.86 15.26 24.83
C PHE A 2 -28.48 14.61 24.70
N VAL A 3 -28.17 13.59 25.51
CA VAL A 3 -26.88 12.88 25.43
C VAL A 3 -26.70 12.19 24.06
N VAL A 4 -27.77 11.59 23.52
CA VAL A 4 -27.73 10.92 22.21
C VAL A 4 -27.53 11.94 21.08
N LEU A 5 -28.15 13.12 21.19
CA LEU A 5 -27.98 14.22 20.22
C LEU A 5 -26.54 14.78 20.25
N ILE A 6 -25.93 14.88 21.44
CA ILE A 6 -24.54 15.30 21.58
C ILE A 6 -23.60 14.26 20.94
N PHE A 7 -23.80 12.97 21.23
CA PHE A 7 -23.00 11.90 20.63
C PHE A 7 -23.19 11.81 19.11
N SER A 8 -24.41 11.99 18.59
CA SER A 8 -24.65 11.98 17.15
C SER A 8 -23.97 13.17 16.45
N TYR A 9 -23.98 14.35 17.09
CA TYR A 9 -23.31 15.53 16.54
C TYR A 9 -21.77 15.37 16.58
N LEU A 10 -21.24 14.76 17.64
CA LEU A 10 -19.81 14.47 17.76
C LEU A 10 -19.34 13.50 16.66
N LEU A 11 -20.10 12.42 16.42
CA LEU A 11 -19.81 11.45 15.35
C LEU A 11 -19.87 12.10 13.96
N LEU A 12 -20.89 12.92 13.70
CA LEU A 12 -21.02 13.64 12.42
C LEU A 12 -19.83 14.58 12.16
N SER A 13 -19.36 15.27 13.21
CA SER A 13 -18.20 16.17 13.13
C SER A 13 -16.91 15.44 12.77
N ILE A 14 -16.73 14.21 13.29
CA ILE A 14 -15.56 13.37 12.98
C ILE A 14 -15.61 12.90 11.52
N VAL A 15 -16.77 12.46 11.02
CA VAL A 15 -16.93 11.99 9.64
C VAL A 15 -16.69 13.10 8.61
N LEU A 16 -17.19 14.32 8.88
CA LEU A 16 -17.00 15.47 7.98
C LEU A 16 -15.55 15.98 7.90
N ALA A 17 -14.71 15.67 8.91
CA ALA A 17 -13.31 16.07 8.91
C ALA A 17 -12.45 15.25 7.93
N ASP A 18 -12.83 14.00 7.67
CA ASP A 18 -12.05 13.07 6.84
C ASP A 18 -12.06 13.46 5.36
N GLU A 19 -13.19 13.96 4.83
CA GLU A 19 -13.33 14.30 3.40
C GLU A 19 -12.37 15.42 2.96
N LYS A 20 -11.96 16.32 3.86
CA LYS A 20 -11.00 17.39 3.54
C LYS A 20 -9.55 16.93 3.53
N SER A 21 -9.23 15.85 4.25
CA SER A 21 -7.87 15.33 4.37
C SER A 21 -7.57 14.23 3.36
N TYR A 22 -8.59 13.58 2.80
CA TYR A 22 -8.46 12.49 1.85
C TYR A 22 -8.66 12.95 0.40
N ASP A 23 -7.57 13.00 -0.39
CA ASP A 23 -7.65 13.29 -1.82
C ASP A 23 -8.10 12.05 -2.61
N ARG A 24 -9.35 12.07 -3.08
CA ARG A 24 -9.97 10.98 -3.87
C ARG A 24 -9.41 10.78 -5.27
N ARG A 25 -8.42 11.58 -5.69
CA ARG A 25 -7.84 11.51 -7.05
C ARG A 25 -7.27 10.14 -7.39
N TYR A 26 -6.84 9.37 -6.40
CA TYR A 26 -6.19 8.06 -6.60
C TYR A 26 -7.10 6.88 -6.26
N ASP A 27 -8.39 7.08 -6.03
CA ASP A 27 -9.32 6.01 -5.62
C ASP A 27 -9.60 4.99 -6.73
N TYR A 28 -9.46 5.40 -7.99
CA TYR A 28 -9.59 4.53 -9.17
C TYR A 28 -8.29 3.80 -9.52
N PHE A 29 -7.24 3.95 -8.73
CA PHE A 29 -5.98 3.27 -8.98
C PHE A 29 -6.11 1.79 -8.62
N GLU A 30 -5.98 0.92 -9.64
CA GLU A 30 -5.99 -0.53 -9.46
C GLU A 30 -4.69 -1.01 -8.78
N VAL A 31 -4.70 -1.01 -7.44
CA VAL A 31 -3.52 -1.35 -6.64
C VAL A 31 -3.06 -2.80 -6.86
N ASP A 32 -3.98 -3.71 -7.20
CA ASP A 32 -3.67 -5.13 -7.39
C ASP A 32 -2.75 -5.38 -8.60
N TYR A 33 -2.87 -4.58 -9.67
CA TYR A 33 -1.97 -4.69 -10.82
C TYR A 33 -0.53 -4.34 -10.41
N PHE A 34 -0.38 -3.29 -9.59
CA PHE A 34 0.92 -2.85 -9.08
C PHE A 34 1.53 -3.88 -8.12
N VAL A 35 0.77 -4.34 -7.14
CA VAL A 35 1.28 -5.27 -6.11
C VAL A 35 1.66 -6.62 -6.71
N ASN A 36 0.95 -7.11 -7.73
CA ASN A 36 1.22 -8.43 -8.33
C ASN A 36 2.45 -8.50 -9.24
N ASN A 37 3.13 -7.38 -9.51
CA ASN A 37 4.28 -7.35 -10.42
C ASN A 37 5.53 -8.09 -9.88
N HIS A 38 5.55 -8.42 -8.58
CA HIS A 38 6.57 -9.30 -8.01
C HIS A 38 6.55 -10.71 -8.64
N ARG A 39 5.38 -11.17 -9.11
CA ARG A 39 5.21 -12.51 -9.72
C ARG A 39 5.99 -12.67 -11.03
N THR A 40 6.27 -11.57 -11.72
CA THR A 40 7.06 -11.53 -12.97
C THR A 40 8.42 -10.85 -12.77
N ALA A 41 8.86 -10.69 -11.51
CA ALA A 41 10.12 -10.03 -11.17
C ALA A 41 10.32 -8.65 -11.85
N CYS A 42 9.24 -7.87 -12.04
CA CYS A 42 9.30 -6.55 -12.67
C CYS A 42 9.87 -6.58 -14.10
N GLU A 43 9.63 -7.64 -14.88
CA GLU A 43 10.19 -7.81 -16.25
C GLU A 43 9.87 -6.63 -17.17
N LYS A 44 8.67 -6.07 -17.07
CA LYS A 44 8.19 -4.94 -17.89
C LYS A 44 8.58 -3.56 -17.34
N CYS A 45 9.28 -3.50 -16.21
CA CYS A 45 9.60 -2.24 -15.55
C CYS A 45 10.77 -1.53 -16.22
N THR A 46 10.65 -0.21 -16.38
CA THR A 46 11.77 0.65 -16.81
C THR A 46 12.84 0.72 -15.71
N PRO A 47 14.10 1.07 -16.05
CA PRO A 47 15.16 1.24 -15.05
C PRO A 47 14.78 2.24 -13.96
N LEU A 48 14.11 3.33 -14.35
CA LEU A 48 13.64 4.34 -13.41
C LEU A 48 12.55 3.79 -12.47
N GLN A 49 11.61 3.00 -12.99
CA GLN A 49 10.60 2.33 -12.16
C GLN A 49 11.25 1.36 -11.19
N LYS A 50 12.25 0.56 -11.60
CA LYS A 50 12.96 -0.36 -10.70
C LYS A 50 13.65 0.37 -9.55
N LYS A 51 14.32 1.50 -9.84
CA LYS A 51 14.95 2.36 -8.83
C LYS A 51 13.94 2.93 -7.83
N PHE A 52 12.81 3.44 -8.31
CA PHE A 52 11.75 3.95 -7.43
C PHE A 52 11.10 2.84 -6.61
N THR A 53 10.83 1.69 -7.23
CA THR A 53 10.29 0.51 -6.55
C THR A 53 11.22 0.06 -5.45
N LYS A 54 12.54 -0.02 -5.69
CA LYS A 54 13.52 -0.35 -4.65
C LYS A 54 13.44 0.62 -3.47
N LYS A 55 13.49 1.93 -3.75
CA LYS A 55 13.43 2.94 -2.69
C LYS A 55 12.14 2.84 -1.88
N ALA A 56 11.00 2.67 -2.54
CA ALA A 56 9.70 2.51 -1.90
C ALA A 56 9.63 1.22 -1.08
N PHE A 57 10.12 0.11 -1.63
CA PHE A 57 10.11 -1.21 -0.98
C PHE A 57 11.03 -1.25 0.24
N ASP A 58 12.23 -0.67 0.15
CA ASP A 58 13.15 -0.53 1.28
C ASP A 58 12.53 0.33 2.38
N ALA A 59 11.92 1.48 2.04
CA ALA A 59 11.22 2.34 3.00
C ALA A 59 9.99 1.64 3.63
N PHE A 60 9.28 0.83 2.87
CA PHE A 60 8.13 0.08 3.36
C PHE A 60 8.54 -1.01 4.36
N LYS A 61 9.63 -1.75 4.07
CA LYS A 61 10.20 -2.75 5.00
C LYS A 61 10.63 -2.12 6.33
N THR A 62 11.21 -0.92 6.29
CA THR A 62 11.71 -0.25 7.50
C THR A 62 10.62 0.48 8.28
N SER A 63 9.70 1.14 7.58
CA SER A 63 8.68 2.00 8.22
C SER A 63 7.43 1.22 8.63
N LEU A 64 7.08 0.15 7.90
CA LEU A 64 5.84 -0.61 8.06
C LEU A 64 6.10 -2.14 8.03
N PRO A 65 6.89 -2.68 8.97
CA PRO A 65 7.32 -4.08 8.93
C PRO A 65 6.15 -5.08 9.09
N GLU A 66 5.13 -4.74 9.87
CA GLU A 66 3.96 -5.59 10.07
C GLU A 66 3.12 -5.69 8.80
N SER A 67 2.77 -4.55 8.18
CA SER A 67 2.06 -4.52 6.90
C SER A 67 2.86 -5.21 5.80
N HIS A 68 4.19 -5.07 5.82
CA HIS A 68 5.05 -5.80 4.90
C HIS A 68 4.96 -7.32 5.07
N ALA A 69 4.99 -7.81 6.31
CA ALA A 69 4.81 -9.24 6.59
C ALA A 69 3.40 -9.73 6.18
N GLU A 70 2.37 -8.90 6.38
CA GLU A 70 1.01 -9.21 5.95
C GLU A 70 0.91 -9.33 4.42
N LEU A 71 1.43 -8.36 3.67
CA LEU A 71 1.42 -8.40 2.21
C LEU A 71 2.20 -9.59 1.68
N LYS A 72 3.36 -9.91 2.28
CA LYS A 72 4.13 -11.10 1.93
C LYS A 72 3.29 -12.37 2.09
N ARG A 73 2.58 -12.54 3.22
CA ARG A 73 1.69 -13.68 3.44
C ARG A 73 0.51 -13.73 2.46
N LYS A 74 -0.07 -12.58 2.12
CA LYS A 74 -1.24 -12.48 1.24
C LYS A 74 -0.91 -12.80 -0.21
N TYR A 75 0.20 -12.26 -0.72
CA TYR A 75 0.53 -12.32 -2.15
C TYR A 75 1.59 -13.38 -2.50
N ASP A 76 2.51 -13.71 -1.58
CA ASP A 76 3.52 -14.76 -1.78
C ASP A 76 3.72 -15.65 -0.52
N PRO A 77 2.70 -16.43 -0.12
CA PRO A 77 2.76 -17.26 1.09
C PRO A 77 3.83 -18.35 1.04
N ARG A 78 4.28 -18.74 -0.16
CA ARG A 78 5.32 -19.77 -0.37
C ARG A 78 6.70 -19.18 -0.66
N ASN A 79 6.85 -17.87 -0.63
CA ASN A 79 8.11 -17.17 -0.93
C ASN A 79 8.72 -17.57 -2.30
N MET A 80 7.89 -17.73 -3.33
CA MET A 80 8.33 -18.18 -4.66
C MET A 80 8.80 -17.04 -5.56
N TYR A 81 8.34 -15.81 -5.29
CA TYR A 81 8.53 -14.64 -6.16
C TYR A 81 9.27 -13.50 -5.46
N TYR A 82 9.25 -13.49 -4.13
CA TYR A 82 9.79 -12.40 -3.33
C TYR A 82 11.29 -12.17 -3.57
N ASP A 83 12.11 -13.22 -3.48
CA ASP A 83 13.57 -13.10 -3.56
C ASP A 83 14.04 -12.74 -4.99
N THR A 84 13.36 -13.28 -6.01
CA THR A 84 13.62 -12.97 -7.41
C THR A 84 13.25 -11.53 -7.75
N PHE A 85 12.13 -11.04 -7.21
CA PHE A 85 11.73 -9.64 -7.34
C PHE A 85 12.71 -8.69 -6.64
N GLU A 86 13.13 -9.01 -5.41
CA GLU A 86 14.10 -8.19 -4.66
C GLU A 86 15.44 -8.07 -5.40
N THR A 87 15.87 -9.17 -6.03
CA THR A 87 17.06 -9.18 -6.92
C THR A 87 16.85 -8.32 -8.16
N ALA A 88 15.68 -8.39 -8.79
CA ALA A 88 15.40 -7.68 -10.04
C ALA A 88 15.29 -6.15 -9.89
N ILE A 89 14.99 -5.66 -8.68
CA ILE A 89 14.92 -4.22 -8.36
C ILE A 89 16.21 -3.69 -7.74
N ALA A 90 17.19 -4.54 -7.41
CA ALA A 90 18.47 -4.19 -6.78
C ALA A 90 19.47 -3.45 -7.70
N ILE A 91 18.97 -2.81 -8.77
CA ILE A 91 19.75 -2.16 -9.84
C ILE A 91 20.13 -0.72 -9.45
#